data_AF-A0A932QN81-F1
#
_entry.id   AF-A0A932QN81-F1
#
_cell.length_a   1.000
_cell.length_b   1.000
_cell.length_c   1.000
_cell.angle_alpha   90.00
_cell.angle_beta   90.00
_cell.angle_gamma   90.00
#
_symmetry.space_group_name_H-M   'P 1'
#
loop_
_entity.id
_entity.type
_entity.pdbx_description
1 polymer ?
#
loop_
_entity_poly.entity_id
_entity_poly.type
_entity_poly.pdbx_seq_one_letter_code
_entity_poly.pdbx_strand_id
1 'polypeptide(L)'
;MKLKAPTLTYPDIQWLKSEFLPALADEVEKRLRDKLDEISKKLDEFVGDIEDKRETQELHSADHARINDRLDKHDQHLHISTAV
;
A
#
# COMPACT_ATOMS: atom_id res chain seq x y z
N MET A 1 -20.27 51.40 -15.55
CA MET A 1 -19.56 51.71 -14.29
C MET A 1 -18.51 50.64 -14.05
N LYS A 2 -17.22 50.98 -13.99
CA LYS A 2 -16.16 50.03 -13.61
C LYS A 2 -16.13 49.96 -12.09
N LEU A 3 -16.53 48.84 -11.50
CA LEU A 3 -16.34 48.59 -10.08
C LEU A 3 -14.83 48.57 -9.80
N LYS A 4 -14.35 49.51 -8.99
CA LYS A 4 -12.96 49.56 -8.52
C LYS A 4 -12.77 48.34 -7.63
N ALA A 5 -11.73 47.54 -7.87
CA ALA A 5 -11.43 46.40 -7.03
C ALA A 5 -11.25 46.88 -5.57
N PRO A 6 -11.83 46.19 -4.57
CA PRO A 6 -11.64 46.56 -3.17
C PRO A 6 -10.14 46.52 -2.86
N THR A 7 -9.63 47.62 -2.32
CA THR A 7 -8.21 47.76 -1.98
C THR A 7 -8.03 47.25 -0.56
N LEU A 8 -7.14 46.27 -0.37
CA LEU A 8 -6.82 45.74 0.96
C LEU A 8 -6.29 46.87 1.86
N THR A 9 -6.85 46.97 3.05
CA THR A 9 -6.43 47.93 4.07
C THR A 9 -5.27 47.37 4.89
N TYR A 10 -4.57 48.23 5.63
CA TYR A 10 -3.48 47.80 6.50
C TYR A 10 -3.93 46.75 7.55
N PRO A 11 -5.08 46.90 8.24
CA PRO A 11 -5.64 45.85 9.09
C PRO A 11 -5.85 44.51 8.36
N ASP A 12 -6.38 44.53 7.13
CA ASP A 12 -6.59 43.30 6.36
C ASP A 12 -5.26 42.57 6.08
N ILE A 13 -4.20 43.33 5.80
CA ILE A 13 -2.85 42.80 5.57
C ILE A 13 -2.27 42.22 6.86
N GLN A 14 -2.51 42.85 8.00
CA GLN A 14 -2.03 42.33 9.29
C GLN A 14 -2.76 41.03 9.64
N TRP A 15 -4.08 41.01 9.54
CA TRP A 15 -4.90 39.81 9.77
C TRP A 15 -4.48 38.64 8.85
N LEU A 16 -4.25 38.92 7.56
CA LEU A 16 -3.76 37.92 6.60
C LEU A 16 -2.46 37.26 7.08
N LYS A 17 -1.53 38.06 7.61
CA LYS A 17 -0.22 37.58 8.05
C LYS A 17 -0.25 36.89 9.42
N SER A 18 -1.02 37.42 10.36
CA SER A 18 -1.00 36.95 11.74
C SER A 18 -1.94 35.77 12.00
N GLU A 19 -3.04 35.69 11.25
CA GLU A 19 -4.09 34.70 11.53
C GLU A 19 -4.34 33.79 10.34
N PHE A 20 -4.59 34.36 9.16
CA PHE A 20 -5.02 33.56 8.01
C PHE A 20 -3.90 32.65 7.48
N LEU A 21 -2.71 33.18 7.23
CA LEU A 21 -1.60 32.39 6.69
C LEU A 21 -1.17 31.26 7.62
N PRO A 22 -1.02 31.48 8.95
CA PRO A 22 -0.75 30.39 9.89
C PRO A 22 -1.86 29.33 9.89
N ALA A 23 -3.13 29.74 9.99
CA ALA A 23 -4.24 28.79 10.00
C ALA A 23 -4.34 27.98 8.70
N LEU A 24 -4.04 28.58 7.56
CA LEU A 24 -3.97 27.89 6.28
C LEU A 24 -2.80 26.91 6.24
N ALA A 25 -1.63 27.29 6.76
CA ALA A 25 -0.47 26.40 6.84
C ALA A 25 -0.77 25.17 7.71
N ASP A 26 -1.36 25.38 8.89
CA ASP A 26 -1.75 24.30 9.81
C ASP A 26 -2.76 23.34 9.17
N GLU A 27 -3.78 23.85 8.47
CA GLU A 27 -4.77 23.03 7.77
C GLU A 27 -4.14 22.24 6.62
N VAL A 28 -3.22 22.84 5.87
CA VAL A 28 -2.49 22.16 4.79
C VAL A 28 -1.58 21.07 5.35
N GLU A 29 -0.82 21.36 6.41
CA GLU A 29 0.05 20.39 7.08
C GLU A 29 -0.77 19.21 7.60
N LYS A 30 -1.88 19.48 8.30
CA LYS A 30 -2.79 18.45 8.79
C LYS A 30 -3.32 17.57 7.67
N ARG A 31 -3.82 18.16 6.59
CA ARG A 31 -4.34 17.39 5.43
C ARG A 31 -3.27 16.53 4.77
N LEU A 32 -2.05 17.05 4.64
CA LEU A 32 -0.93 16.29 4.08
C LEU A 32 -0.55 15.13 4.99
N ARG A 33 -0.51 15.37 6.30
CA ARG A 33 -0.23 14.33 7.29
C ARG A 33 -1.30 13.23 7.29
N ASP A 34 -2.57 13.60 7.31
CA ASP A 34 -3.68 12.63 7.26
C ASP A 34 -3.63 11.76 6.00
N LYS A 35 -3.30 12.36 4.84
CA LYS A 35 -3.11 11.61 3.58
C LYS A 35 -1.89 10.70 3.61
N LEU A 36 -0.78 11.15 4.20
CA LEU A 36 0.42 10.34 4.34
C LEU A 36 0.19 9.14 5.27
N ASP A 37 -0.57 9.33 6.36
CA ASP A 37 -0.95 8.25 7.26
C ASP A 37 -1.89 7.25 6.56
N GLU A 38 -2.80 7.71 5.71
CA GLU A 38 -3.65 6.83 4.90
C GLU A 38 -2.84 6.01 3.89
N ILE A 39 -1.88 6.64 3.21
CA ILE A 39 -0.99 5.95 2.27
C ILE A 39 -0.12 4.93 3.02
N SER A 40 0.42 5.30 4.18
CA SER A 40 1.23 4.39 5.01
C SER A 40 0.44 3.15 5.42
N LYS A 41 -0.81 3.32 5.89
CA LYS A 41 -1.69 2.18 6.23
C LYS A 41 -1.93 1.26 5.04
N LYS A 42 -2.21 1.81 3.86
CA LYS A 42 -2.42 1.03 2.63
C LYS A 42 -1.16 0.26 2.22
N LEU A 43 0.02 0.85 2.44
CA LEU A 43 1.29 0.16 2.18
C LEU A 43 1.52 -0.98 3.16
N ASP A 44 1.24 -0.78 4.44
CA ASP A 44 1.34 -1.83 5.46
C ASP A 44 0.40 -3.00 5.14
N GLU A 45 -0.86 -2.71 4.79
CA GLU A 45 -1.83 -3.72 4.34
C GLU A 45 -1.32 -4.48 3.09
N PHE A 46 -0.79 -3.76 2.10
CA PHE A 46 -0.27 -4.36 0.87
C PHE A 46 0.96 -5.25 1.12
N VAL A 47 1.84 -4.85 2.05
CA VAL A 47 2.99 -5.66 2.44
C VAL A 47 2.52 -6.95 3.12
N GLY A 48 1.57 -6.86 4.06
CA GLY A 48 0.98 -8.05 4.70
C GLY A 48 0.36 -9.00 3.67
N ASP A 49 -0.42 -8.49 2.73
CA ASP A 49 -1.01 -9.27 1.63
C ASP A 49 0.05 -9.98 0.77
N ILE A 50 1.22 -9.37 0.55
CA ILE A 50 2.33 -9.99 -0.18
C ILE A 50 2.97 -11.10 0.63
N GLU A 51 3.20 -10.87 1.93
CA GLU A 51 3.79 -11.86 2.82
C GLU A 51 2.92 -13.12 2.91
N ASP A 52 1.61 -12.96 3.11
CA ASP A 52 0.63 -14.06 3.16
C ASP A 52 0.60 -14.87 1.84
N LYS A 53 0.64 -14.16 0.70
CA LYS A 53 0.68 -14.80 -0.62
C LYS A 53 1.99 -15.56 -0.83
N ARG A 54 3.11 -15.02 -0.36
CA ARG A 54 4.42 -15.68 -0.47
C ARG A 54 4.44 -16.95 0.39
N GLU A 55 3.96 -16.89 1.63
CA GLU A 55 3.86 -18.06 2.50
C GLU A 55 2.97 -19.15 1.85
N THR A 56 1.81 -18.76 1.32
CA THR A 56 0.92 -19.68 0.61
C THR A 56 1.59 -20.32 -0.60
N GLN A 57 2.37 -19.54 -1.37
CA GLN A 57 3.11 -20.04 -2.52
C GLN A 57 4.22 -21.02 -2.11
N GLU A 58 4.92 -20.75 -1.03
CA GLU A 58 5.96 -21.64 -0.48
C GLU A 58 5.36 -22.98 -0.02
N LEU A 59 4.21 -22.94 0.68
CA LEU A 59 3.48 -24.15 1.07
C LEU A 59 3.05 -24.98 -0.15
N HIS A 60 2.43 -24.35 -1.15
CA HIS A 60 2.03 -25.05 -2.37
C HIS A 60 3.24 -25.64 -3.13
N SER A 61 4.36 -24.92 -3.18
CA SER A 61 5.58 -25.40 -3.82
C SER A 61 6.12 -26.65 -3.14
N ALA A 62 6.08 -26.70 -1.80
CA ALA A 62 6.46 -27.88 -1.03
C ALA A 62 5.51 -29.07 -1.27
N ASP A 63 4.21 -28.81 -1.35
CA ASP A 63 3.21 -29.84 -1.67
C ASP A 63 3.40 -30.41 -3.08
N HIS A 64 3.67 -29.55 -4.07
CA HIS A 64 3.99 -29.97 -5.43
C HIS A 64 5.23 -30.87 -5.48
N ALA A 65 6.30 -30.48 -4.77
CA ALA A 65 7.51 -31.30 -4.68
C ALA A 65 7.20 -32.69 -4.08
N ARG A 66 6.41 -32.73 -3.00
CA ARG A 66 6.00 -33.99 -2.37
C ARG A 66 5.14 -34.87 -3.26
N ILE A 67 4.25 -34.27 -4.06
CA ILE A 67 3.42 -35.00 -5.04
C ILE A 67 4.31 -35.59 -6.13
N ASN A 68 5.26 -34.81 -6.68
CA ASN A 68 6.21 -35.29 -7.68
C ASN A 68 7.03 -36.47 -7.16
N ASP A 69 7.59 -36.38 -5.95
CA ASP A 69 8.33 -37.48 -5.32
C ASP A 69 7.49 -38.76 -5.18
N ARG A 70 6.18 -38.63 -4.94
CA ARG A 70 5.26 -39.77 -4.84
C ARG A 70 4.96 -40.37 -6.20
N LEU A 71 4.80 -39.54 -7.24
CA LEU A 71 4.60 -39.99 -8.61
C LEU A 71 5.84 -40.75 -9.10
N ASP A 72 7.03 -40.21 -8.89
CA ASP A 72 8.29 -40.86 -9.29
C ASP A 72 8.44 -42.25 -8.65
N LYS A 73 8.11 -42.37 -7.36
CA LYS A 73 8.11 -43.68 -6.67
C LYS A 73 7.07 -44.64 -7.26
N HIS A 74 5.87 -44.14 -7.57
CA HIS A 74 4.83 -44.95 -8.18
C HIS A 74 5.24 -45.45 -9.57
N ASP A 75 5.84 -44.59 -10.39
CA ASP A 75 6.33 -44.92 -11.72
C ASP A 75 7.45 -45.97 -11.64
N GLN A 76 8.38 -45.85 -10.69
CA GLN A 76 9.40 -46.87 -10.44
C GLN A 76 8.78 -48.23 -10.09
N HIS A 77 7.79 -48.26 -9.20
CA HIS A 77 7.10 -49.49 -8.83
C HIS A 77 6.37 -50.14 -10.02
N LEU A 78 5.69 -49.33 -10.84
CA LEU A 78 5.01 -49.82 -12.05
C LEU A 78 6.01 -50.42 -13.04
N HIS A 79 7.11 -49.73 -13.32
CA HIS A 79 8.13 -50.22 -14.25
C HIS A 79 8.76 -51.54 -13.78
N ILE A 80 9.03 -51.68 -12.49
CA ILE A 80 9.50 -52.95 -11.90
C ILE A 80 8.45 -54.05 -12.04
N SER A 81 7.16 -53.73 -11.84
CA SER A 81 6.06 -54.70 -11.93
C SER A 81 5.77 -55.19 -13.34
N THR A 82 6.08 -54.41 -14.38
CA THR A 82 5.91 -54.80 -15.80
C THR A 82 7.14 -55.46 -16.42
N ALA A 83 8.30 -55.40 -15.74
CA ALA A 83 9.56 -56.00 -16.22
C ALA A 83 9.77 -57.45 -15.73
N VAL A 84 8.84 -57.99 -14.95
CA VAL A 84 8.76 -59.39 -14.49
C VAL A 84 7.68 -60.10 -15.28
#